data_AF-A0A7S1B4G4-F1
#
_entry.id   AF-A0A7S1B4G4-F1
#
_cell.length_a   1.000
_cell.length_b   1.000
_cell.length_c   1.000
_cell.angle_alpha   90.00
_cell.angle_beta   90.00
_cell.angle_gamma   90.00
#
_symmetry.space_group_name_H-M   'P 1'
#
loop_
_entity.id
_entity.type
_entity.pdbx_description
1 polymer ?
#
loop_
_entity_poly.entity_id
_entity_poly.type
_entity_poly.pdbx_seq_one_letter_code
_entity_poly.pdbx_strand_id
1 'polypeptide(L)'
;MLMFLIIVPFKRSDVYVTMVYVCWCIAENIRYPFYATSVGGFCPKFLQWLRYSQFIVFYPLGFVSEIGVIIAATIKKKQNMFGIDIRWLIASYLFIIYGYYGPQLYWYMFRQRRKSLQIKNRKSA
;
A
#
# COMPACT_ATOMS: atom_id res chain seq x y z
N MET A 1 5.79 1.58 -4.02
CA MET A 1 5.51 0.77 -5.22
C MET A 1 6.72 0.63 -6.17
N LEU A 2 7.35 1.70 -6.69
CA LEU A 2 8.58 1.55 -7.53
C LEU A 2 9.86 1.20 -6.74
N MET A 3 9.92 1.52 -5.44
CA MET A 3 11.11 1.23 -4.62
C MET A 3 11.35 -0.27 -4.34
N PHE A 4 10.31 -1.10 -4.38
CA PHE A 4 10.43 -2.53 -4.05
C PHE A 4 11.12 -3.34 -5.15
N LEU A 5 11.03 -2.89 -6.42
CA LEU A 5 11.62 -3.58 -7.57
C LEU A 5 13.06 -3.14 -7.84
N ILE A 6 13.45 -1.94 -7.41
CA ILE A 6 14.75 -1.32 -7.76
C ILE A 6 15.82 -1.60 -6.70
N ILE A 7 15.44 -1.83 -5.43
CA ILE A 7 16.41 -1.67 -4.31
C ILE A 7 16.96 -2.98 -3.74
N VAL A 8 16.34 -4.15 -3.94
CA VAL A 8 16.86 -5.36 -3.28
C VAL A 8 16.73 -6.62 -4.14
N PRO A 9 17.83 -7.34 -4.45
CA PRO A 9 17.77 -8.71 -4.90
C PRO A 9 17.42 -9.60 -3.68
N PHE A 10 16.17 -9.51 -3.21
CA PHE A 10 15.74 -10.30 -2.07
C PHE A 10 15.44 -11.74 -2.52
N LYS A 11 15.89 -12.70 -1.72
CA LYS A 11 15.65 -14.12 -1.96
C LYS A 11 14.12 -14.33 -1.99
N ARG A 12 13.61 -15.00 -3.03
CA ARG A 12 12.18 -15.25 -3.33
C ARG A 12 11.35 -15.86 -2.18
N SER A 13 11.96 -16.23 -1.06
CA SER A 13 11.40 -17.04 0.03
C SER A 13 10.97 -16.25 1.27
N ASP A 14 11.03 -14.92 1.27
CA ASP A 14 10.63 -14.12 2.43
C ASP A 14 9.11 -13.84 2.44
N VAL A 15 8.47 -14.13 3.58
CA VAL A 15 7.00 -14.10 3.74
C VAL A 15 6.41 -12.74 3.38
N TYR A 16 7.13 -11.65 3.70
CA TYR A 16 6.70 -10.28 3.40
C TYR A 16 6.62 -10.00 1.89
N VAL A 17 7.51 -10.59 1.10
CA VAL A 17 7.49 -10.46 -0.37
C VAL A 17 6.25 -11.15 -0.92
N THR A 18 5.98 -12.39 -0.49
CA THR A 18 4.79 -13.13 -0.92
C THR A 18 3.49 -12.41 -0.53
N MET A 19 3.41 -11.83 0.67
CA MET A 19 2.23 -11.06 1.10
C MET A 19 1.97 -9.86 0.19
N VAL A 20 3.01 -9.09 -0.17
CA VAL A 20 2.87 -7.95 -1.09
C VAL A 20 2.35 -8.41 -2.45
N TYR A 21 2.90 -9.49 -3.00
CA TYR A 21 2.45 -10.05 -4.28
C TYR A 21 0.99 -10.50 -4.22
N VAL A 22 0.58 -11.21 -3.18
CA VAL A 22 -0.81 -11.66 -3.01
C VAL A 22 -1.75 -10.46 -2.88
N CYS A 23 -1.38 -9.46 -2.07
CA CYS A 23 -2.14 -8.22 -1.96
C CYS A 23 -2.31 -7.53 -3.32
N TRP A 24 -1.26 -7.53 -4.13
CA TRP A 24 -1.28 -6.93 -5.45
C TRP A 24 -2.16 -7.70 -6.43
N CYS A 25 -2.05 -9.03 -6.48
CA CYS A 25 -2.92 -9.89 -7.28
C CYS A 25 -4.41 -9.67 -6.96
N ILE A 26 -4.75 -9.49 -5.68
CA ILE A 26 -6.13 -9.21 -5.26
C ILE A 26 -6.56 -7.80 -5.69
N ALA A 27 -5.71 -6.79 -5.51
CA ALA A 27 -6.01 -5.42 -5.94
C ALA A 27 -6.24 -5.34 -7.47
N GLU A 28 -5.46 -6.07 -8.25
CA GLU A 28 -5.60 -6.19 -9.70
C GLU A 28 -6.90 -6.90 -10.10
N ASN A 29 -7.24 -8.00 -9.43
CA ASN A 29 -8.51 -8.71 -9.63
C ASN A 29 -9.75 -7.84 -9.36
N ILE A 30 -9.63 -6.75 -8.60
CA ILE A 30 -10.74 -5.81 -8.38
C ILE A 30 -10.71 -4.69 -9.43
N ARG A 31 -9.52 -4.26 -9.82
CA ARG A 31 -9.31 -3.15 -10.75
C ARG A 31 -9.74 -3.50 -12.18
N TYR A 32 -9.36 -4.67 -12.67
CA TYR A 32 -9.64 -5.06 -14.06
C TYR A 32 -11.13 -5.27 -14.33
N PRO A 33 -11.91 -5.97 -13.48
CA PRO A 33 -13.36 -6.06 -13.66
C PRO A 33 -14.06 -4.71 -13.55
N PHE A 34 -13.57 -3.79 -12.71
CA PHE A 34 -14.11 -2.43 -12.66
C PHE A 34 -13.93 -1.70 -14.00
N TYR A 35 -12.76 -1.82 -14.64
CA TYR A 35 -12.56 -1.19 -15.95
C TYR A 35 -13.39 -1.85 -17.05
N ALA A 36 -13.46 -3.18 -17.08
CA ALA A 36 -14.29 -3.90 -18.03
C ALA A 36 -15.78 -3.51 -17.93
N THR A 37 -16.31 -3.46 -16.69
CA THR A 37 -17.71 -3.08 -16.43
C THR A 37 -17.97 -1.59 -16.65
N SER A 38 -16.98 -0.72 -16.45
CA SER A 38 -17.11 0.70 -16.73
C SER A 38 -17.18 1.00 -18.22
N VAL A 39 -16.52 0.21 -19.08
CA VAL A 39 -16.61 0.35 -20.55
C VAL A 39 -17.95 -0.19 -21.05
N GLY A 40 -18.45 -1.28 -20.46
CA GLY A 40 -19.75 -1.86 -20.79
C GLY A 40 -20.98 -1.10 -20.27
N GLY A 41 -20.82 0.10 -19.71
CA GLY A 41 -21.92 0.95 -19.21
C GLY A 41 -22.65 0.45 -17.96
N PHE A 42 -22.41 -0.80 -17.53
CA PHE A 42 -23.01 -1.41 -16.35
C PHE A 42 -21.96 -1.65 -15.28
N CYS A 43 -21.84 -0.75 -14.30
CA CYS A 43 -20.90 -0.93 -13.19
C CYS A 43 -21.63 -1.28 -11.88
N PRO A 44 -21.53 -2.54 -11.42
CA PRO A 44 -22.22 -2.98 -10.21
C PRO A 44 -21.74 -2.19 -8.99
N LYS A 45 -22.69 -1.74 -8.15
CA LYS A 45 -22.41 -0.93 -6.94
C LYS A 45 -21.39 -1.60 -6.01
N PHE A 46 -21.40 -2.93 -5.96
CA PHE A 46 -20.46 -3.73 -5.18
C PHE A 46 -18.99 -3.57 -5.62
N LEU A 47 -18.68 -3.70 -6.92
CA LEU A 47 -17.30 -3.54 -7.43
C LEU A 47 -16.76 -2.13 -7.16
N GLN A 48 -17.61 -1.12 -7.27
CA GLN A 48 -17.19 0.25 -6.98
C GLN A 48 -16.89 0.44 -5.50
N TRP A 49 -17.75 -0.07 -4.61
CA TRP A 49 -17.51 -0.03 -3.19
C TRP A 49 -16.22 -0.77 -2.83
N LEU A 50 -15.99 -1.95 -3.41
CA LEU A 50 -14.78 -2.74 -3.22
C LEU A 50 -13.52 -1.98 -3.67
N ARG A 51 -13.59 -1.26 -4.80
CA ARG A 51 -12.52 -0.37 -5.26
C ARG A 51 -12.16 0.72 -4.25
N TYR A 52 -13.15 1.30 -3.57
CA TYR A 52 -12.93 2.37 -2.60
C TYR A 52 -12.80 1.88 -1.15
N SER A 53 -12.98 0.59 -0.87
CA SER A 53 -12.80 0.04 0.48
C SER A 53 -11.52 -0.78 0.61
N GLN A 54 -10.98 -1.29 -0.51
CA GLN A 54 -9.77 -2.12 -0.49
C GLN A 54 -8.54 -1.41 0.10
N PHE A 55 -8.47 -0.08 -0.02
CA PHE A 55 -7.34 0.69 0.53
C PHE A 55 -7.27 0.56 2.06
N ILE A 56 -8.39 0.33 2.75
CA ILE A 56 -8.43 0.21 4.22
C ILE A 56 -7.61 -1.00 4.69
N VAL A 57 -7.64 -2.08 3.92
CA VAL A 57 -6.94 -3.33 4.24
C VAL A 57 -5.53 -3.33 3.65
N PHE A 58 -5.39 -2.92 2.39
CA PHE A 58 -4.09 -2.98 1.71
C PHE A 58 -3.08 -1.94 2.20
N TYR A 59 -3.52 -0.80 2.72
CA TYR A 59 -2.63 0.24 3.24
C TYR A 59 -1.84 -0.22 4.48
N PRO A 60 -2.48 -0.75 5.56
CA PRO A 60 -1.74 -1.29 6.70
C PRO A 60 -0.95 -2.56 6.34
N LEU A 61 -1.43 -3.39 5.42
CA LEU A 61 -0.68 -4.56 4.94
C LEU A 61 0.62 -4.17 4.23
N GLY A 62 0.57 -3.17 3.33
CA GLY A 62 1.75 -2.63 2.67
C GLY A 62 2.73 -2.03 3.68
N PHE A 63 2.23 -1.24 4.62
CA PHE A 63 3.00 -0.63 5.70
C PHE A 63 3.78 -1.65 6.54
N VAL A 64 3.09 -2.71 7.00
CA VAL A 64 3.72 -3.78 7.80
C VAL A 64 4.77 -4.53 6.97
N SER A 65 4.49 -4.77 5.69
CA SER A 65 5.43 -5.49 4.82
C SER A 65 6.72 -4.71 4.55
N GLU A 66 6.63 -3.40 4.31
CA GLU A 66 7.81 -2.56 4.05
C GLU A 66 8.67 -2.42 5.32
N ILE A 67 8.04 -2.18 6.47
CA ILE A 67 8.75 -2.11 7.76
C ILE A 67 9.39 -3.46 8.10
N GLY A 68 8.67 -4.57 7.89
CA GLY A 68 9.18 -5.92 8.18
C GLY A 68 10.45 -6.25 7.38
N VAL A 69 10.47 -5.92 6.08
CA VAL A 69 11.66 -6.12 5.23
C VAL A 69 12.83 -5.25 5.69
N ILE A 70 12.58 -3.99 6.04
CA ILE A 70 13.63 -3.07 6.49
C ILE A 70 14.23 -3.53 7.82
N ILE A 71 13.40 -3.96 8.78
CA ILE A 71 13.86 -4.52 10.05
C ILE A 71 14.67 -5.80 9.82
N ALA A 72 14.17 -6.72 9.00
CA ALA A 72 14.86 -7.97 8.68
C ALA A 72 16.23 -7.74 8.00
N ALA A 73 16.31 -6.76 7.09
CA ALA A 73 17.55 -6.37 6.44
C ALA A 73 18.54 -5.72 7.43
N THR A 74 18.03 -4.91 8.35
CA THR A 74 18.84 -4.17 9.34
C THR A 74 19.40 -5.10 10.42
N ILE A 75 18.63 -6.09 10.89
CA ILE A 75 19.08 -7.08 11.87
C ILE A 75 20.21 -7.96 11.30
N LYS A 76 20.13 -8.33 10.02
CA LYS A 76 21.13 -9.19 9.36
C LYS A 76 22.45 -8.48 9.08
N LYS A 77 22.49 -7.14 9.06
CA LYS A 77 23.66 -6.35 8.66
C LYS A 77 24.02 -5.33 9.74
N LYS A 78 24.89 -5.71 10.69
CA LYS A 78 25.53 -4.76 11.61
C LYS A 78 26.61 -4.00 10.84
N GLN A 79 26.23 -2.89 10.20
CA GLN A 79 27.18 -2.01 9.51
C GLN A 79 27.18 -0.63 10.19
N ASN A 80 28.33 -0.27 10.75
CA ASN A 80 28.59 1.09 11.20
C ASN A 80 29.22 1.83 10.02
N MET A 81 28.48 2.78 9.42
CA MET A 81 29.06 3.71 8.44
C MET A 81 29.35 5.03 9.16
N PHE A 82 30.58 5.53 9.04
CA PHE A 82 30.99 6.84 9.57
C PHE A 82 30.74 7.06 11.07
N GLY A 83 30.80 5.98 11.89
CA GLY A 83 30.59 6.07 13.34
C GLY A 83 29.12 6.20 13.78
N ILE A 84 28.18 6.23 12.84
CA ILE A 84 26.75 6.27 13.11
C ILE A 84 26.18 4.87 12.91
N ASP A 85 25.40 4.38 13.89
CA ASP A 85 24.68 3.12 13.74
C ASP A 85 23.55 3.31 12.73
N ILE A 86 23.64 2.62 11.59
CA ILE A 86 22.70 2.75 10.46
C ILE A 86 21.25 2.45 10.88
N ARG A 87 21.07 1.70 11.98
CA ARG A 87 19.78 1.43 12.63
C ARG A 87 19.02 2.71 12.97
N TRP A 88 19.69 3.72 13.51
CA TRP A 88 19.03 4.97 13.93
C TRP A 88 18.60 5.82 12.74
N LEU A 89 19.40 5.84 11.66
CA LEU A 89 19.06 6.54 10.42
C LEU A 89 17.88 5.89 9.72
N ILE A 90 17.84 4.55 9.68
CA ILE A 90 16.70 3.82 9.14
C ILE A 90 15.45 4.04 10.01
N ALA A 91 15.58 3.98 11.34
CA ALA A 91 14.47 4.21 12.25
C ALA A 91 13.88 5.62 12.13
N SER A 92 14.72 6.66 12.00
CA SER A 92 14.25 8.04 11.81
C SER A 92 13.57 8.23 10.45
N TYR A 93 14.11 7.62 9.39
CA TYR A 93 13.49 7.61 8.06
C TYR A 93 12.11 6.94 8.08
N LEU A 94 12.01 5.77 8.71
CA LEU A 94 10.75 5.06 8.91
C LEU A 94 9.76 5.94 9.68
N PHE A 95 10.19 6.57 10.77
CA PHE A 95 9.33 7.43 11.58
C PHE A 95 8.76 8.62 10.80
N ILE A 96 9.57 9.27 9.95
CA ILE A 96 9.12 10.39 9.13
C ILE A 96 8.09 9.94 8.08
N ILE A 97 8.39 8.91 7.31
CA ILE A 97 7.49 8.45 6.24
C ILE A 97 6.20 7.88 6.81
N TYR A 98 6.31 7.02 7.80
CA TYR A 98 5.19 6.24 8.29
C TYR A 98 4.42 6.94 9.41
N GLY A 99 5.09 7.71 10.25
CA GLY A 99 4.47 8.49 11.32
C GLY A 99 3.81 9.77 10.83
N TYR A 100 4.43 10.49 9.88
CA TYR A 100 3.91 11.78 9.40
C TYR A 100 3.11 11.64 8.10
N TYR A 101 3.74 11.12 7.04
CA TYR A 101 3.10 11.07 5.72
C TYR A 101 2.05 9.94 5.60
N GLY A 102 2.29 8.79 6.23
CA GLY A 102 1.40 7.63 6.26
C GLY A 102 -0.05 7.97 6.65
N PRO A 103 -0.31 8.51 7.85
CA PRO A 103 -1.66 8.86 8.30
C PRO A 103 -2.27 10.02 7.51
N GLN A 104 -1.46 10.99 7.06
CA GLN A 104 -1.95 12.10 6.22
C GLN A 104 -2.54 11.58 4.90
N LEU A 105 -1.82 10.68 4.22
CA LEU A 105 -2.27 10.03 2.98
C LEU A 105 -3.50 9.14 3.23
N TYR A 106 -3.51 8.39 4.33
CA TYR A 106 -4.65 7.55 4.71
C TYR A 106 -5.91 8.39 4.89
N TRP A 107 -5.82 9.50 5.62
CA TRP A 107 -6.95 10.41 5.83
C TRP A 107 -7.44 11.06 4.53
N TYR A 108 -6.51 11.42 3.65
CA TYR A 108 -6.83 11.95 2.33
C TYR A 108 -7.69 10.96 1.52
N MET A 109 -7.36 9.66 1.53
CA MET A 109 -8.12 8.64 0.82
C MET A 109 -9.55 8.48 1.36
N PHE A 110 -9.76 8.63 2.68
CA PHE A 110 -11.13 8.69 3.22
C PHE A 110 -11.92 9.89 2.73
N ARG A 111 -11.27 11.05 2.63
CA ARG A 111 -11.90 12.25 2.09
C ARG A 111 -12.27 12.07 0.61
N GLN A 112 -11.41 11.40 -0.16
CA GLN A 112 -11.67 11.05 -1.55
C GLN A 112 -12.83 10.05 -1.69
N ARG A 113 -12.87 9.02 -0.84
CA ARG A 113 -13.98 8.04 -0.78
C ARG A 113 -15.33 8.71 -0.57
N ARG A 114 -15.43 9.65 0.39
CA ARG A 114 -16.68 10.38 0.66
C ARG A 114 -17.17 11.14 -0.57
N LYS A 115 -16.26 11.85 -1.27
CA LYS A 115 -16.60 12.58 -2.50
C LYS A 115 -17.11 11.65 -3.60
N SER A 116 -16.41 10.55 -3.88
CA SER A 116 -16.79 9.61 -4.94
C SER A 116 -18.14 8.92 -4.67
N LEU A 117 -18.45 8.59 -3.41
CA LEU A 117 -19.73 7.99 -3.05
C LEU A 117 -20.89 9.00 -3.06
N GLN A 118 -20.66 10.24 -2.62
CA GLN A 118 -21.68 11.30 -2.64
C GLN A 118 -22.08 11.74 -4.06
N ILE A 119 -21.12 11.84 -4.97
CA ILE A 119 -21.39 12.20 -6.38
C ILE A 119 -22.31 11.18 -7.06
N LYS A 120 -22.19 9.90 -6.69
CA LYS A 120 -23.02 8.84 -7.27
C LYS A 120 -24.44 8.83 -6.73
N ASN A 121 -24.64 9.08 -5.43
CA ASN A 121 -25.98 9.21 -4.85
C ASN A 121 -26.79 10.34 -5.52
N ARG A 122 -26.13 11.43 -5.92
CA ARG A 122 -26.76 12.51 -6.70
C ARG A 122 -27.10 12.16 -8.16
N LYS A 123 -26.47 11.15 -8.76
CA LYS A 123 -26.76 10.71 -10.14
C LYS A 123 -27.82 9.61 -10.22
N SER A 124 -28.22 9.04 -9.08
CA SER A 124 -29.17 7.93 -8.98
C SER A 124 -30.52 8.36 -8.37
N ALA A 125 -30.64 9.64 -8.01
CA ALA A 125 -31.87 10.32 -7.58
C ALA A 125 -32.25 11.31 -8.68
#